data_AF-A0A833SEP0-F1
#
_entry.id   AF-A0A833SEP0-F1
#
_cell.length_a   1.000
_cell.length_b   1.000
_cell.length_c   1.000
_cell.angle_alpha   90.00
_cell.angle_beta   90.00
_cell.angle_gamma   90.00
#
_symmetry.space_group_name_H-M   'P 1'
#
loop_
_entity.id
_entity.type
_entity.pdbx_description
1 polymer ?
#
loop_
_entity_poly.entity_id
_entity_poly.type
_entity_poly.pdbx_seq_one_letter_code
_entity_poly.pdbx_strand_id
1 'polypeptide(L)'
;MITSDEDSSYINANFIKGVYGPKTYIATQGPLPTTILDFWRMIWEYSILIIVMACMEFEMGKKKCERYWAEPGDTQLQLGPFSISCEAENRKSDYTIRTLKAKFNSETRTIYQFHYKNWPDHDVPSSIDPILELIWDVRCYQDDNSVPICIHCSAGCGRTGVLCAIDYTWMLLKDGVSFSQ
;
A
#
# COMPACT_ATOMS: atom_id res chain seq x y z
N MET A 1 -7.54 -2.27 -16.81
CA MET A 1 -8.93 -2.79 -16.91
C MET A 1 -9.89 -1.61 -16.93
N ILE A 2 -10.54 -1.36 -18.06
CA ILE A 2 -11.56 -0.31 -18.26
C ILE A 2 -12.89 -1.06 -18.40
N THR A 3 -13.88 -0.75 -17.57
CA THR A 3 -15.17 -1.48 -17.51
C THR A 3 -16.34 -0.71 -18.12
N SER A 4 -16.16 0.57 -18.43
CA SER A 4 -17.10 1.45 -19.15
C SER A 4 -16.39 2.62 -19.83
N ASP A 5 -17.07 3.34 -20.74
CA ASP A 5 -16.54 4.55 -21.40
C ASP A 5 -16.32 5.74 -20.44
N GLU A 6 -16.90 5.70 -19.23
CA GLU A 6 -16.64 6.69 -18.17
C GLU A 6 -15.36 6.38 -17.37
N ASP A 7 -14.80 5.17 -17.51
CA ASP A 7 -13.59 4.77 -16.81
C ASP A 7 -12.35 5.33 -17.49
N SER A 8 -11.85 6.45 -16.95
CA SER A 8 -10.54 6.97 -17.33
C SER A 8 -9.43 5.94 -17.05
N SER A 9 -8.34 6.02 -17.83
CA SER A 9 -7.09 5.31 -17.54
C SER A 9 -6.23 6.03 -16.50
N TYR A 10 -6.63 7.24 -16.09
CA TYR A 10 -5.89 8.06 -15.14
C TYR A 10 -6.11 7.59 -13.70
N ILE A 11 -5.02 7.47 -12.96
CA ILE A 11 -4.97 7.45 -11.50
C ILE A 11 -3.74 8.26 -11.07
N ASN A 12 -3.82 8.98 -9.95
CA ASN A 12 -2.69 9.73 -9.42
C ASN A 12 -1.71 8.80 -8.69
N ALA A 13 -0.91 8.09 -9.49
CA ALA A 13 0.10 7.16 -9.04
C ALA A 13 1.29 7.13 -10.01
N ASN A 14 2.48 6.82 -9.49
CA ASN A 14 3.68 6.64 -10.29
C ASN A 14 4.40 5.35 -9.91
N PHE A 15 4.95 4.67 -10.92
CA PHE A 15 5.93 3.62 -10.70
C PHE A 15 7.23 4.22 -10.20
N ILE A 16 7.82 3.57 -9.20
CA ILE A 16 9.18 3.86 -8.74
C ILE A 16 10.03 2.61 -8.99
N LYS A 17 11.22 2.84 -9.55
CA LYS A 17 12.19 1.77 -9.82
C LYS A 17 12.78 1.27 -8.51
N GLY A 18 12.87 -0.05 -8.37
CA GLY A 18 13.65 -0.69 -7.32
C GLY A 18 15.03 -1.09 -7.81
N VAL A 19 15.76 -1.85 -6.98
CA VAL A 19 17.11 -2.34 -7.29
C VAL A 19 17.12 -3.19 -8.57
N TYR A 20 16.07 -3.99 -8.76
CA TYR A 20 16.03 -5.05 -9.77
C TYR A 20 15.07 -4.81 -10.93
N GLY A 21 14.22 -3.78 -10.84
CA GLY A 21 13.11 -3.65 -11.76
C GLY A 21 12.56 -2.24 -11.86
N PRO A 22 11.99 -1.87 -13.02
CA PRO A 22 11.47 -0.53 -13.24
C PRO A 22 10.14 -0.26 -12.53
N LYS A 23 9.47 -1.29 -11.99
CA LYS A 23 8.11 -1.23 -11.42
C LYS A 23 8.03 -1.90 -10.05
N THR A 24 9.03 -1.69 -9.20
CA THR A 24 9.07 -2.32 -7.86
C THR A 24 8.04 -1.72 -6.91
N TYR A 25 7.80 -0.41 -7.01
CA TYR A 25 6.81 0.26 -6.17
C TYR A 25 5.80 1.01 -7.03
N ILE A 26 4.60 1.16 -6.49
CA ILE A 26 3.64 2.17 -6.93
C ILE A 26 3.47 3.15 -5.77
N ALA A 27 3.91 4.38 -5.96
CA ALA A 27 3.59 5.48 -5.06
C ALA A 27 2.30 6.14 -5.54
N THR A 28 1.29 6.21 -4.66
CA THR A 28 -0.02 6.78 -5.00
C THR A 28 -0.52 7.68 -3.87
N GLN A 29 -1.41 8.61 -4.19
CA GLN A 29 -2.17 9.33 -3.17
C GLN A 29 -3.12 8.37 -2.42
N GLY A 30 -3.55 8.77 -1.22
CA GLY A 30 -4.70 8.16 -0.56
C GLY A 30 -5.94 8.33 -1.44
N PRO A 31 -6.75 7.27 -1.65
CA PRO A 31 -7.94 7.37 -2.48
C PRO A 31 -8.95 8.39 -1.93
N LEU A 32 -9.64 9.04 -2.86
CA LEU A 32 -10.74 9.98 -2.64
C LEU A 32 -12.07 9.26 -2.88
N PRO A 33 -13.23 9.82 -2.46
CA PRO A 33 -14.52 9.15 -2.69
C PRO A 33 -14.75 8.76 -4.15
N THR A 34 -14.25 9.59 -5.07
CA THR A 34 -14.36 9.40 -6.52
C THR A 34 -13.30 8.47 -7.12
N THR A 35 -12.24 8.11 -6.38
CA THR A 35 -11.10 7.32 -6.90
C THR A 35 -10.85 6.02 -6.16
N ILE A 36 -11.66 5.65 -5.16
CA ILE A 36 -11.54 4.34 -4.48
C ILE A 36 -11.69 3.18 -5.47
N LEU A 37 -12.59 3.29 -6.45
CA LEU A 37 -12.75 2.27 -7.48
C LEU A 37 -11.49 2.16 -8.35
N ASP A 38 -10.92 3.29 -8.78
CA ASP A 38 -9.68 3.32 -9.57
C ASP A 38 -8.50 2.75 -8.80
N PHE A 39 -8.43 3.01 -7.49
CA PHE A 39 -7.44 2.41 -6.61
C PHE A 39 -7.52 0.88 -6.67
N TRP A 40 -8.70 0.29 -6.50
CA TRP A 40 -8.85 -1.17 -6.60
C TRP A 40 -8.65 -1.73 -8.01
N ARG A 41 -9.02 -0.98 -9.06
CA ARG A 41 -8.67 -1.33 -10.45
C ARG A 41 -7.14 -1.45 -10.60
N MET A 42 -6.38 -0.50 -10.06
CA MET A 42 -4.91 -0.52 -10.08
C MET A 42 -4.34 -1.69 -9.27
N ILE A 43 -4.82 -1.93 -8.05
CA ILE A 43 -4.40 -3.08 -7.22
C ILE A 43 -4.59 -4.38 -7.99
N TRP A 44 -5.75 -4.55 -8.64
CA TRP A 44 -6.08 -5.76 -9.38
C TRP A 44 -5.27 -5.91 -10.67
N GLU A 45 -5.18 -4.85 -11.48
CA GLU A 45 -4.48 -4.87 -12.77
C GLU A 45 -3.00 -5.21 -12.63
N TYR A 46 -2.33 -4.64 -11.62
CA TYR A 46 -0.91 -4.87 -11.39
C TYR A 46 -0.63 -6.05 -10.46
N SER A 47 -1.65 -6.86 -10.12
CA SER A 47 -1.53 -8.05 -9.27
C SER A 47 -0.81 -7.77 -7.94
N ILE A 48 -1.13 -6.61 -7.35
CA ILE A 48 -0.47 -6.14 -6.13
C ILE A 48 -0.85 -7.05 -4.96
N LEU A 49 0.16 -7.58 -4.28
CA LEU A 49 0.01 -8.40 -3.08
C LEU A 49 0.02 -7.55 -1.81
N ILE A 50 0.88 -6.52 -1.78
CA ILE A 50 1.14 -5.69 -0.59
C ILE A 50 0.68 -4.26 -0.79
N ILE A 51 -0.09 -3.75 0.18
CA ILE A 51 -0.41 -2.32 0.32
C ILE A 51 0.19 -1.81 1.62
N VAL A 52 0.98 -0.74 1.57
CA VAL A 52 1.49 -0.03 2.75
C VAL A 52 0.81 1.33 2.84
N MET A 53 0.00 1.50 3.89
CA MET A 53 -0.72 2.73 4.22
C MET A 53 -0.02 3.43 5.38
N ALA A 54 0.54 4.61 5.13
CA ALA A 54 1.32 5.38 6.08
C ALA A 54 0.63 6.69 6.50
N CYS A 55 -0.69 6.69 6.66
CA CYS A 55 -1.45 7.79 7.24
C CYS A 55 -2.71 7.26 7.92
N MET A 56 -3.24 8.02 8.88
CA MET A 56 -4.57 7.75 9.41
C MET A 56 -5.65 8.20 8.43
N GLU A 57 -6.89 7.70 8.57
CA GLU A 57 -8.04 8.21 7.80
C GLU A 57 -8.28 9.70 8.07
N PHE A 58 -8.09 10.11 9.31
CA PHE A 58 -8.20 11.49 9.77
C PHE A 58 -6.96 11.89 10.57
N GLU A 59 -6.39 13.05 10.26
CA GLU A 59 -5.27 13.65 10.98
C GLU A 59 -5.57 15.13 11.20
N MET A 60 -5.39 15.62 12.43
CA MET A 60 -5.69 17.01 12.80
C MET A 60 -7.09 17.49 12.36
N GLY A 61 -8.10 16.61 12.48
CA GLY A 61 -9.48 16.88 12.09
C GLY A 61 -9.74 16.93 10.58
N LYS A 62 -8.76 16.63 9.73
CA LYS A 62 -8.90 16.61 8.28
C LYS A 62 -8.85 15.17 7.76
N LYS A 63 -9.74 14.86 6.82
CA LYS A 63 -9.72 13.57 6.12
C LYS A 63 -8.51 13.49 5.19
N LYS A 64 -7.74 12.42 5.29
CA LYS A 64 -6.47 12.20 4.58
C LYS A 64 -6.56 11.08 3.55
N CYS A 65 -7.42 10.11 3.79
CA CYS A 65 -7.62 8.93 2.95
C CYS A 65 -9.05 8.42 3.16
N GLU A 66 -9.72 8.05 2.08
CA GLU A 66 -10.94 7.28 2.20
C GLU A 66 -10.67 5.85 2.64
N ARG A 67 -11.63 5.27 3.35
CA ARG A 67 -11.57 3.86 3.75
C ARG A 67 -11.88 2.98 2.55
N TYR A 68 -10.85 2.28 2.07
CA TYR A 68 -10.94 1.35 0.93
C TYR A 68 -10.88 -0.13 1.36
N TRP A 69 -10.84 -0.41 2.65
CA TRP A 69 -10.78 -1.77 3.23
C TRP A 69 -12.00 -2.05 4.12
N ALA A 70 -12.24 -3.32 4.41
CA ALA A 70 -13.18 -3.78 5.44
C ALA A 70 -12.44 -4.17 6.73
N GLU A 71 -13.13 -4.24 7.86
CA GLU A 71 -12.59 -4.78 9.12
C GLU A 71 -13.14 -6.18 9.42
N PRO A 72 -12.49 -6.99 10.28
CA PRO A 72 -13.03 -8.31 10.63
C PRO A 72 -14.43 -8.21 11.23
N GLY A 73 -15.37 -8.98 10.69
CA GLY A 73 -16.78 -8.96 11.10
C GLY A 73 -17.65 -7.92 10.39
N ASP A 74 -17.06 -7.01 9.60
CA ASP A 74 -17.82 -6.10 8.75
C ASP A 74 -18.53 -6.88 7.63
N THR A 75 -19.63 -6.30 7.13
CA THR A 75 -20.15 -6.67 5.82
C THR A 75 -19.15 -6.31 4.73
N GLN A 76 -19.05 -7.15 3.68
CA GLN A 76 -18.14 -6.92 2.57
C GLN A 76 -18.33 -5.53 1.94
N LEU A 77 -17.26 -4.76 1.82
CA LEU A 77 -17.27 -3.45 1.17
C LEU A 77 -17.42 -3.63 -0.34
N GLN A 78 -18.51 -3.10 -0.90
CA GLN A 78 -18.77 -3.13 -2.34
C GLN A 78 -18.25 -1.87 -3.03
N LEU A 79 -17.40 -2.05 -4.04
CA LEU A 79 -16.78 -0.97 -4.80
C LEU A 79 -16.87 -1.32 -6.29
N GLY A 80 -17.97 -0.91 -6.92
CA GLY A 80 -18.29 -1.34 -8.29
C GLY A 80 -18.31 -2.87 -8.38
N PRO A 81 -17.52 -3.50 -9.27
CA PRO A 81 -17.46 -4.95 -9.42
C PRO A 81 -16.59 -5.66 -8.36
N PHE A 82 -15.92 -4.90 -7.48
CA PHE A 82 -15.09 -5.46 -6.42
C PHE A 82 -15.88 -5.65 -5.12
N SER A 83 -15.70 -6.83 -4.51
CA SER A 83 -16.12 -7.09 -3.13
C SER A 83 -14.90 -7.29 -2.25
N ILE A 84 -14.72 -6.44 -1.24
CA ILE A 84 -13.58 -6.49 -0.32
C ILE A 84 -14.04 -6.92 1.06
N SER A 85 -13.43 -7.97 1.61
CA SER A 85 -13.62 -8.39 2.99
C SER A 85 -12.28 -8.52 3.73
N CYS A 86 -12.34 -8.59 5.06
CA CYS A 86 -11.16 -8.78 5.90
C CYS A 86 -11.28 -10.11 6.65
N GLU A 87 -10.36 -11.02 6.38
CA GLU A 87 -10.31 -12.35 6.97
C GLU A 87 -9.67 -12.32 8.36
N ALA A 88 -8.59 -11.55 8.50
CA ALA A 88 -7.84 -11.46 9.74
C ALA A 88 -7.16 -10.11 9.90
N GLU A 89 -6.96 -9.71 11.15
CA GLU A 89 -6.20 -8.53 11.54
C GLU A 89 -5.16 -8.92 12.59
N ASN A 90 -3.88 -8.65 12.30
CA ASN A 90 -2.78 -8.80 13.24
C ASN A 90 -2.32 -7.41 13.70
N ARG A 91 -2.48 -7.12 14.99
CA ARG A 91 -2.12 -5.83 15.59
C ARG A 91 -0.72 -5.91 16.19
N LYS A 92 0.21 -5.12 15.64
CA LYS A 92 1.51 -4.82 16.24
C LYS A 92 1.45 -3.48 16.99
N SER A 93 2.58 -3.05 17.56
CA SER A 93 2.67 -1.81 18.34
C SER A 93 2.28 -0.57 17.53
N ASP A 94 2.86 -0.39 16.35
CA ASP A 94 2.77 0.86 15.58
C ASP A 94 2.01 0.71 14.24
N TYR A 95 1.76 -0.53 13.83
CA TYR A 95 1.02 -0.84 12.62
C TYR A 95 0.13 -2.06 12.79
N THR A 96 -0.80 -2.19 11.86
CA THR A 96 -1.75 -3.29 11.79
C THR A 96 -1.62 -3.97 10.43
N ILE A 97 -1.59 -5.30 10.40
CA ILE A 97 -1.56 -6.08 9.17
C ILE A 97 -2.95 -6.68 8.97
N ARG A 98 -3.60 -6.35 7.86
CA ARG A 98 -4.90 -6.93 7.49
C ARG A 98 -4.73 -7.91 6.35
N THR A 99 -5.33 -9.08 6.49
CA THR A 99 -5.48 -10.07 5.42
C THR A 99 -6.80 -9.80 4.72
N LEU A 100 -6.75 -9.06 3.62
CA LEU A 100 -7.92 -8.70 2.83
C LEU A 100 -8.18 -9.78 1.76
N LYS A 101 -9.45 -10.07 1.51
CA LYS A 101 -9.89 -10.82 0.33
C LYS A 101 -10.58 -9.86 -0.62
N ALA A 102 -10.00 -9.68 -1.80
CA ALA A 102 -10.62 -8.93 -2.88
C ALA A 102 -11.19 -9.93 -3.89
N LYS A 103 -12.49 -9.84 -4.15
CA LYS A 103 -13.18 -10.63 -5.17
C LYS A 103 -13.55 -9.74 -6.34
N PHE A 104 -13.26 -10.20 -7.55
CA PHE A 104 -13.68 -9.61 -8.80
C PHE A 104 -14.12 -10.73 -9.74
N ASN A 105 -15.36 -10.68 -10.23
CA ASN A 105 -16.01 -11.78 -10.95
C ASN A 105 -15.94 -13.09 -10.14
N SER A 106 -15.33 -14.14 -10.71
CA SER A 106 -15.15 -15.46 -10.10
C SER A 106 -13.78 -15.64 -9.42
N GLU A 107 -12.90 -14.64 -9.49
CA GLU A 107 -11.56 -14.72 -8.92
C GLU A 107 -11.51 -14.02 -7.56
N THR A 108 -10.78 -14.59 -6.62
CA THR A 108 -10.52 -13.98 -5.31
C THR A 108 -9.02 -13.97 -5.05
N ARG A 109 -8.49 -12.80 -4.69
CA ARG A 109 -7.08 -12.59 -4.36
C ARG A 109 -6.94 -12.22 -2.88
N THR A 110 -5.84 -12.64 -2.29
CA THR A 110 -5.44 -12.18 -0.96
C THR A 110 -4.52 -10.98 -1.11
N ILE A 111 -4.80 -9.91 -0.37
CA ILE A 111 -3.98 -8.69 -0.31
C ILE A 111 -3.64 -8.45 1.15
N TYR A 112 -2.37 -8.15 1.43
CA TYR A 112 -1.93 -7.77 2.77
C TYR A 112 -1.79 -6.26 2.87
N GLN A 113 -2.62 -5.65 3.70
CA GLN A 113 -2.54 -4.22 3.98
C GLN A 113 -1.80 -3.99 5.30
N PHE A 114 -0.65 -3.32 5.21
CA PHE A 114 0.11 -2.83 6.35
C PHE A 114 -0.28 -1.37 6.61
N HIS A 115 -1.00 -1.12 7.70
CA HIS A 115 -1.46 0.20 8.07
C HIS A 115 -0.65 0.73 9.26
N TYR A 116 0.31 1.59 8.98
CA TYR A 116 1.14 2.26 9.98
C TYR A 116 0.41 3.49 10.52
N LYS A 117 0.08 3.44 11.81
CA LYS A 117 -0.85 4.39 12.46
C LYS A 117 -0.13 5.48 13.24
N ASN A 118 1.15 5.28 13.57
CA ASN A 118 1.92 6.13 14.47
C ASN A 118 2.97 6.99 13.74
N TRP A 119 2.61 7.55 12.58
CA TRP A 119 3.47 8.50 11.85
C TRP A 119 2.82 9.89 11.85
N PRO A 120 3.32 10.85 12.64
CA PRO A 120 2.78 12.21 12.67
C PRO A 120 2.91 12.93 11.31
N ASP A 121 1.87 13.66 10.90
CA ASP A 121 1.89 14.42 9.65
C ASP A 121 2.91 15.56 9.74
N HIS A 122 3.80 15.67 8.73
CA HIS A 122 4.91 16.62 8.67
C HIS A 122 6.01 16.48 9.74
N ASP A 123 6.12 15.34 10.40
CA ASP A 123 7.16 15.06 11.39
C ASP A 123 7.71 13.63 11.23
N VAL A 124 8.77 13.30 11.95
CA VAL A 124 9.35 11.94 11.99
C VAL A 124 8.84 11.18 13.22
N PRO A 125 8.69 9.84 13.16
CA PRO A 125 8.42 9.07 14.36
C PRO A 125 9.56 9.23 15.38
N SER A 126 9.24 9.12 16.66
CA SER A 126 10.21 9.26 17.76
C SER A 126 11.28 8.17 17.79
N SER A 127 11.05 7.05 17.10
CA SER A 127 12.04 6.00 16.83
C SER A 127 11.91 5.52 15.38
N ILE A 128 13.03 5.10 14.79
CA ILE A 128 13.08 4.46 13.46
C ILE A 128 12.75 2.96 13.52
N ASP A 129 12.85 2.32 14.69
CA ASP A 129 12.72 0.86 14.83
C ASP A 129 11.38 0.33 14.28
N PRO A 130 10.22 0.96 14.55
CA PRO A 130 8.95 0.45 14.02
C PRO A 130 8.85 0.55 12.50
N ILE A 131 9.53 1.50 11.86
CA ILE A 131 9.61 1.60 10.39
C ILE A 131 10.46 0.45 9.84
N LEU A 132 11.60 0.16 10.48
CA LEU A 132 12.45 -0.95 10.07
C LEU A 132 11.74 -2.29 10.26
N GLU A 133 11.03 -2.47 11.36
CA GLU A 133 10.19 -3.66 11.58
C GLU A 133 9.06 -3.78 10.55
N LEU A 134 8.41 -2.67 10.18
CA LEU A 134 7.40 -2.65 9.12
C LEU A 134 7.98 -3.14 7.78
N ILE A 135 9.14 -2.63 7.40
CA ILE A 135 9.80 -2.99 6.13
C ILE A 135 10.25 -4.45 6.16
N TRP A 136 10.81 -4.90 7.28
CA TRP A 136 11.17 -6.31 7.48
C TRP A 136 9.96 -7.22 7.28
N ASP A 137 8.85 -6.90 7.91
CA ASP A 137 7.61 -7.66 7.78
C ASP A 137 7.09 -7.65 6.33
N VAL A 138 7.04 -6.50 5.67
CA VAL A 138 6.63 -6.40 4.25
C VAL A 138 7.47 -7.35 3.39
N ARG A 139 8.78 -7.41 3.61
CA ARG A 139 9.69 -8.30 2.88
C ARG A 139 9.63 -9.76 3.30
N CYS A 140 9.07 -10.09 4.47
CA CYS A 140 8.73 -11.47 4.80
C CYS A 140 7.52 -11.98 3.99
N TYR A 141 6.60 -11.10 3.58
CA TYR A 141 5.44 -11.46 2.77
C TYR A 141 5.71 -11.38 1.27
N GLN A 142 6.62 -10.50 0.85
CA GLN A 142 7.06 -10.38 -0.54
C GLN A 142 8.56 -10.08 -0.59
N ASP A 143 9.37 -11.14 -0.66
CA ASP A 143 10.83 -11.04 -0.71
C ASP A 143 11.36 -10.70 -2.11
N ASP A 144 10.61 -11.04 -3.15
CA ASP A 144 10.93 -10.76 -4.55
C ASP A 144 10.33 -9.42 -5.06
N ASN A 145 10.60 -9.14 -6.35
CA ASN A 145 10.12 -7.95 -7.06
C ASN A 145 9.26 -8.31 -8.27
N SER A 146 8.58 -9.47 -8.22
CA SER A 146 7.75 -9.99 -9.32
C SER A 146 6.52 -9.12 -9.59
N VAL A 147 5.96 -8.52 -8.54
CA VAL A 147 4.83 -7.59 -8.59
C VAL A 147 5.12 -6.31 -7.78
N PRO A 148 4.49 -5.16 -8.10
CA PRO A 148 4.75 -3.93 -7.38
C PRO A 148 4.20 -3.95 -5.94
N ILE A 149 4.90 -3.30 -5.01
CA ILE A 149 4.38 -2.94 -3.69
C ILE A 149 3.67 -1.59 -3.81
N CYS A 150 2.39 -1.52 -3.44
CA CYS A 150 1.66 -0.24 -3.41
C CYS A 150 1.94 0.47 -2.10
N ILE A 151 2.48 1.69 -2.14
CA ILE A 151 2.79 2.50 -0.95
C ILE A 151 2.07 3.84 -1.08
N HIS A 152 1.31 4.20 -0.05
CA HIS A 152 0.60 5.47 -0.03
C HIS A 152 0.55 6.09 1.36
N CYS A 153 0.30 7.40 1.38
CA CYS A 153 -0.12 8.14 2.56
C CYS A 153 -1.36 8.96 2.19
N SER A 154 -1.36 10.27 2.43
CA SER A 154 -2.39 11.18 1.91
C SER A 154 -2.06 11.66 0.51
N ALA A 155 -0.92 12.36 0.32
CA ALA A 155 -0.51 12.88 -0.99
C ALA A 155 0.28 11.89 -1.85
N GLY A 156 0.79 10.80 -1.26
CA GLY A 156 1.65 9.84 -1.97
C GLY A 156 3.11 10.25 -2.13
N CYS A 157 3.56 11.29 -1.41
CA CYS A 157 4.90 11.86 -1.59
C CYS A 157 5.81 11.68 -0.36
N GLY A 158 5.51 12.33 0.77
CA GLY A 158 6.42 12.42 1.93
C GLY A 158 6.71 11.07 2.59
N ARG A 159 5.77 10.58 3.41
CA ARG A 159 5.89 9.28 4.11
C ARG A 159 6.07 8.11 3.15
N THR A 160 5.37 8.15 2.01
CA THR A 160 5.53 7.19 0.91
C THR A 160 6.97 7.14 0.40
N GLY A 161 7.57 8.29 0.07
CA GLY A 161 8.93 8.36 -0.44
C GLY A 161 9.97 7.90 0.57
N VAL A 162 9.78 8.21 1.85
CA VAL A 162 10.65 7.70 2.93
C VAL A 162 10.63 6.18 2.98
N LEU A 163 9.44 5.56 2.96
CA LEU A 163 9.31 4.10 2.95
C LEU A 163 9.95 3.46 1.71
N CYS A 164 9.71 4.02 0.52
CA CYS A 164 10.37 3.55 -0.71
C CYS A 164 11.90 3.64 -0.61
N ALA A 165 12.43 4.75 -0.09
CA ALA A 165 13.88 4.98 0.00
C ALA A 165 14.56 4.05 1.00
N ILE A 166 13.96 3.84 2.18
CA ILE A 166 14.50 2.94 3.20
C ILE A 166 14.48 1.50 2.68
N ASP A 167 13.36 1.05 2.10
CA ASP A 167 13.25 -0.30 1.55
C ASP A 167 14.21 -0.53 0.38
N TYR A 168 14.34 0.42 -0.54
CA TYR A 168 15.31 0.35 -1.63
C TYR A 168 16.75 0.20 -1.11
N THR A 169 17.12 1.00 -0.11
CA THR A 169 18.44 0.94 0.52
C THR A 169 18.64 -0.38 1.26
N TRP A 170 17.61 -0.88 1.94
CA TRP A 170 17.64 -2.20 2.58
C TRP A 170 17.98 -3.28 1.56
N MET A 171 17.28 -3.30 0.43
CA MET A 171 17.52 -4.30 -0.61
C MET A 171 18.97 -4.25 -1.11
N LEU A 172 19.52 -3.06 -1.41
CA LEU A 172 20.93 -2.92 -1.79
C LEU A 172 21.90 -3.48 -0.73
N LEU A 173 21.64 -3.21 0.55
CA LEU A 173 22.47 -3.71 1.66
C LEU A 173 22.37 -5.23 1.80
N LYS A 174 21.17 -5.80 1.65
CA LYS A 174 20.92 -7.25 1.72
C LYS A 174 21.66 -8.00 0.62
N ASP A 175 21.81 -7.38 -0.53
CA ASP A 175 22.47 -7.97 -1.70
C ASP A 175 23.99 -7.81 -1.67
N GLY A 176 24.54 -7.12 -0.66
CA GLY A 176 25.98 -6.91 -0.51
C GLY A 176 26.60 -6.07 -1.63
N VAL A 177 25.82 -5.21 -2.29
CA VAL A 177 26.31 -4.43 -3.43
C VAL A 177 27.37 -3.44 -2.95
N SER A 178 28.64 -3.72 -3.24
CA SER A 178 29.70 -2.73 -3.18
C SER A 178 29.50 -1.75 -4.33
N PHE A 179 29.32 -0.46 -4.03
CA PHE A 179 29.42 0.58 -5.04
C PHE A 179 30.89 0.64 -5.50
N SER A 180 31.22 -0.06 -6.58
CA SER A 180 32.47 0.21 -7.30
C SER A 180 32.33 1.58 -7.96
N GLN A 181 33.17 2.52 -7.52
CA GLN A 181 33.33 3.87 -8.07
C GLN A 181 33.64 3.84 -9.57
#